data_AF-A0A950N5Q2-F1
#
_entry.id   AF-A0A950N5Q2-F1
#
_cell.length_a   1.000
_cell.length_b   1.000
_cell.length_c   1.000
_cell.angle_alpha   90.00
_cell.angle_beta   90.00
_cell.angle_gamma   90.00
#
_symmetry.space_group_name_H-M   'P 1'
#
loop_
_entity.id
_entity.type
_entity.pdbx_description
1 polymer ?
#
loop_
_entity_poly.entity_id
_entity_poly.type
_entity_poly.pdbx_seq_one_letter_code
_entity_poly.pdbx_strand_id
1 'polypeptide(L)' 'MMGRLVGIARVTELGAPIEEMTSASISLERGIAGDARGAKKGRQVTVLFREGWEDACRDLGVELPWVTRRANLLLAHL' A
#
# COMPACT_ATOMS: atom_id res chain seq x y z
N MET A 1 -5.40 7.23 -20.16
CA MET A 1 -6.06 6.81 -18.90
C MET A 1 -5.27 7.38 -17.73
N MET A 2 -5.89 7.69 -16.60
CA MET A 2 -5.23 8.34 -15.46
C MET A 2 -5.56 7.59 -14.17
N GLY A 3 -4.55 6.91 -13.61
CA GLY A 3 -4.68 6.22 -12.33
C GLY A 3 -4.88 7.21 -11.18
N ARG A 4 -5.69 6.83 -10.20
CA ARG A 4 -6.01 7.64 -9.02
C ARG A 4 -5.49 6.96 -7.77
N LEU A 5 -4.75 7.70 -6.95
CA LEU A 5 -4.39 7.28 -5.60
C LEU A 5 -5.63 7.36 -4.69
N VAL A 6 -6.06 6.23 -4.16
CA VAL A 6 -7.29 6.09 -3.37
C VAL A 6 -7.07 5.53 -1.96
N GLY A 7 -5.83 5.17 -1.62
CA GLY A 7 -5.45 4.76 -0.27
C GLY A 7 -3.95 4.91 -0.04
N ILE A 8 -3.58 5.31 1.17
CA ILE A 8 -2.20 5.43 1.62
C ILE A 8 -2.09 4.68 2.94
N ALA A 9 -1.04 3.89 3.11
CA ALA A 9 -0.76 3.21 4.35
C ALA A 9 0.73 2.98 4.58
N ARG A 10 1.09 2.77 5.84
CA ARG A 10 2.45 2.42 6.25
C ARG A 10 2.45 1.35 7.34
N VAL A 11 3.62 0.80 7.60
CA VAL A 11 3.88 0.05 8.83
C VAL A 11 4.94 0.79 9.64
N THR A 12 4.68 1.08 10.91
CA THR A 12 5.65 1.77 11.79
C THR A 12 6.75 0.85 12.31
N GLU A 13 6.44 -0.44 12.49
CA GLU A 13 7.39 -1.47 12.94
C GLU A 13 7.21 -2.80 12.20
N LEU A 14 8.28 -3.58 12.02
CA LEU A 14 8.17 -4.86 11.29
C LEU A 14 7.24 -5.84 12.00
N GLY A 15 6.16 -6.24 11.32
CA GLY A 15 5.15 -7.17 11.86
C GLY A 15 3.96 -6.48 12.52
N ALA A 16 4.05 -5.17 12.79
CA ALA A 16 2.96 -4.40 13.36
C ALA A 16 1.74 -4.30 12.42
N PRO A 17 0.56 -3.92 12.95
CA PRO A 17 -0.58 -3.52 12.12
C PRO A 17 -0.21 -2.44 11.10
N ILE A 18 -0.96 -2.39 10.00
CA ILE A 18 -0.83 -1.35 8.98
C ILE A 18 -1.66 -0.14 9.42
N GLU A 19 -1.10 1.06 9.29
CA GLU A 19 -1.78 2.34 9.56
C GLU A 19 -2.21 2.97 8.25
N GLU A 20 -3.52 3.20 8.06
CA GLU A 20 -4.03 4.02 6.96
C GLU A 20 -3.82 5.51 7.23
N MET A 21 -3.58 6.28 6.17
CA MET A 21 -3.23 7.68 6.21
C MET A 21 -3.93 8.45 5.10
N THR A 22 -4.11 9.76 5.28
CA THR A 22 -4.67 10.65 4.24
C THR A 22 -3.58 11.34 3.40
N SER A 23 -2.34 11.38 3.90
CA SER A 23 -1.19 11.97 3.23
C SER A 23 0.12 11.33 3.70
N ALA A 24 1.17 11.41 2.88
CA ALA A 24 2.50 10.94 3.22
C ALA A 24 3.59 11.74 2.48
N SER A 25 4.74 11.88 3.12
CA SER A 25 5.95 12.41 2.48
C SER A 25 6.80 11.26 1.95
N ILE A 26 7.29 11.39 0.71
CA ILE A 26 8.13 10.38 0.05
C ILE A 26 9.50 10.98 -0.27
N SER A 27 10.57 10.21 -0.02
CA SER A 27 11.93 10.57 -0.46
C SER A 27 12.70 9.35 -0.95
N LEU A 28 13.80 9.56 -1.69
CA LEU A 28 14.66 8.49 -2.19
C LEU A 28 15.37 7.74 -1.05
N GLU A 29 15.65 8.43 0.05
CA GLU A 29 16.37 7.87 1.19
C GLU A 29 15.45 7.03 2.08
N ARG A 30 14.19 7.46 2.23
CA ARG A 30 13.27 6.90 3.23
C ARG A 30 12.03 6.24 2.65
N GLY A 31 11.82 6.23 1.34
CA GLY A 31 10.53 5.80 0.79
C GLY A 31 9.42 6.63 1.43
N ILE A 32 8.40 5.97 1.99
CA ILE A 32 7.39 6.65 2.81
C ILE A 32 7.95 6.97 4.21
N ALA A 33 7.87 8.23 4.61
CA ALA A 33 8.34 8.68 5.90
C ALA A 33 7.66 7.93 7.07
N GLY A 34 8.48 7.32 7.93
CA GLY A 34 8.02 6.53 9.08
C GLY A 34 7.56 5.12 8.73
N ASP A 35 7.68 4.67 7.48
CA ASP A 35 7.50 3.25 7.14
C ASP A 35 8.76 2.47 7.51
N ALA A 36 8.62 1.38 8.27
CA ALA A 36 9.71 0.52 8.72
C ALA A 36 10.49 -0.14 7.58
N ARG A 37 9.92 -0.17 6.36
CA ARG A 37 10.55 -0.71 5.14
C ARG A 37 10.97 0.38 4.17
N GLY A 38 10.74 1.64 4.48
CA GLY A 38 11.00 2.78 3.60
C GLY A 38 12.48 2.92 3.19
N ALA A 39 13.43 2.46 4.01
CA ALA A 39 14.86 2.45 3.68
C ALA A 39 15.34 1.16 2.98
N LYS A 40 14.43 0.21 2.66
CA LYS A 40 14.80 -1.07 2.03
C LYS A 40 15.17 -0.89 0.56
N LYS A 41 16.44 -1.08 0.22
CA LYS A 41 16.93 -1.05 -1.17
C LYS A 41 16.10 -1.96 -2.09
N GLY A 42 15.66 -1.40 -3.21
CA GLY A 42 14.90 -2.11 -4.25
C GLY A 42 13.41 -2.33 -3.96
N ARG A 43 12.88 -1.96 -2.77
CA ARG A 43 11.46 -2.09 -2.45
C ARG A 43 11.03 -1.14 -1.31
N GLN A 44 11.23 0.15 -1.52
CA GLN A 44 10.95 1.21 -0.54
C GLN A 44 9.46 1.59 -0.46
N VAL A 45 8.73 1.38 -1.56
CA VAL A 45 7.29 1.65 -1.67
C VAL A 45 6.65 0.48 -2.39
N THR A 46 5.46 0.09 -1.96
CA THR A 46 4.67 -0.96 -2.60
C THR A 46 3.33 -0.41 -3.09
N VAL A 47 2.95 -0.80 -4.30
CA VAL A 47 1.71 -0.38 -4.95
C VAL A 47 0.79 -1.60 -5.10
N LEU A 48 -0.49 -1.39 -4.89
CA LEU A 48 -1.55 -2.34 -5.15
C LEU A 48 -2.60 -1.69 -6.03
N PHE A 49 -3.06 -2.40 -7.05
CA PHE A 49 -4.20 -1.96 -7.85
C PHE A 49 -5.48 -2.52 -7.23
N ARG A 50 -6.47 -1.65 -7.07
CA ARG A 50 -7.76 -1.97 -6.45
C ARG A 50 -8.43 -3.11 -7.19
N GLU A 51 -8.48 -3.02 -8.51
CA GLU A 51 -9.14 -3.98 -9.39
C GLU A 51 -8.51 -5.38 -9.21
N GLY A 52 -7.18 -5.46 -9.24
CA GLY A 52 -6.47 -6.72 -9.01
C GLY A 52 -6.62 -7.29 -7.59
N TRP A 53 -6.80 -6.43 -6.58
CA TRP A 53 -7.09 -6.88 -5.23
C TRP A 53 -8.51 -7.41 -5.09
N GLU A 54 -9.48 -6.68 -5.63
CA GLU A 54 -10.90 -7.06 -5.64
C GLU A 54 -11.10 -8.38 -6.41
N ASP A 55 -10.40 -8.56 -7.53
CA ASP A 55 -10.39 -9.81 -8.30
C ASP A 55 -9.82 -10.97 -7.48
N ALA A 56 -8.67 -10.78 -6.82
CA ALA A 56 -8.07 -11.82 -5.98
C ALA A 56 -8.96 -12.20 -4.77
N CYS A 57 -9.60 -11.22 -4.14
CA CYS A 57 -10.58 -11.45 -3.08
C CYS A 57 -11.79 -12.25 -3.59
N ARG A 58 -12.31 -11.90 -4.78
CA ARG A 58 -13.43 -12.58 -5.42
C ARG A 58 -13.09 -14.03 -5.77
N ASP A 59 -11.91 -14.29 -6.32
CA ASP A 59 -11.45 -15.64 -6.65
C ASP A 59 -11.35 -16.55 -5.41
N LEU A 60 -11.07 -15.97 -4.25
CA LEU A 60 -11.00 -16.66 -2.96
C LEU A 60 -12.34 -16.70 -2.21
N GLY A 61 -13.38 -16.02 -2.70
CA GLY A 61 -14.68 -15.93 -2.03
C GLY A 61 -14.63 -15.19 -0.69
N VAL A 62 -13.72 -14.23 -0.52
CA VAL A 62 -13.55 -13.45 0.71
C VAL A 62 -13.70 -11.95 0.45
N GLU A 63 -14.06 -11.21 1.48
CA GLU A 63 -14.02 -9.75 1.49
C GLU A 63 -13.00 -9.29 2.52
N LEU A 64 -11.90 -8.70 2.06
CA LEU A 64 -10.79 -8.28 2.91
C LEU A 64 -10.42 -6.82 2.63
N PRO A 65 -10.19 -5.99 3.67
CA PRO A 65 -9.62 -4.67 3.50
C PRO A 65 -8.28 -4.73 2.75
N TRP A 66 -8.02 -3.78 1.86
CA TRP A 66 -6.80 -3.74 1.02
C TRP A 66 -5.49 -3.75 1.83
N VAL A 67 -5.49 -3.16 3.03
CA VAL A 67 -4.34 -3.16 3.94
C VAL A 67 -3.94 -4.56 4.42
N THR A 68 -4.83 -5.55 4.29
CA THR A 68 -4.51 -6.97 4.55
C THR A 68 -3.38 -7.44 3.65
N ARG A 69 -3.26 -6.89 2.42
CA ARG A 69 -2.17 -7.17 1.49
C ARG A 69 -0.83 -6.51 1.89
N ARG A 70 -0.87 -5.57 2.84
CA ARG A 70 0.25 -4.80 3.38
C ARG A 70 1.01 -3.96 2.36
N ALA A 71 0.27 -3.42 1.38
CA ALA A 71 0.79 -2.45 0.42
C ALA A 71 0.78 -1.03 1.01
N ASN A 72 1.51 -0.11 0.39
CA ASN A 72 1.53 1.28 0.82
C ASN A 72 0.56 2.17 0.06
N LEU A 73 0.42 1.97 -1.24
CA LEU A 73 -0.40 2.83 -2.10
C LEU A 73 -1.44 1.97 -2.80
N LEU A 74 -2.71 2.31 -2.65
CA LEU A 74 -3.81 1.72 -3.40
C LEU A 74 -4.17 2.64 -4.57
N LEU A 75 -4.06 2.13 -5.80
CA LEU A 75 -4.45 2.84 -7.01
C LEU A 75 -5.74 2.25 -7.59
N ALA A 76 -6.54 3.08 -8.24
CA ALA A 76 -7.71 2.68 -9.01
C ALA A 76 -7.72 3.37 -10.38
N HIS A 77 -8.53 2.86 -11.30
CA HIS A 77 -8.75 3.40 -12.65
C HIS A 77 -7.50 3.33 -13.56
N LEU A 78 -6.80 2.20 -13.52
CA LEU A 78 -5.66 1.89 -14.39
C LEU A 78 -6.04 0.98 -15.56
#